data_AF-A0A527XEI5-F1
#
_entry.id   AF-A0A527XEI5-F1
#
_cell.length_a   1.000
_cell.length_b   1.000
_cell.length_c   1.000
_cell.angle_alpha   90.00
_cell.angle_beta   90.00
_cell.angle_gamma   90.00
#
_symmetry.space_group_name_H-M   'P 1'
#
loop_
_entity.id
_entity.type
_entity.pdbx_description
1 polymer ?
#
loop_
_entity_poly.entity_id
_entity_poly.type
_entity_poly.pdbx_seq_one_letter_code
_entity_poly.pdbx_strand_id
1 'polypeptide(L)' 'VFDRGAAVVIAQQEAPRYWGISIRVGSHISLFDTGSGHVLLAFRSPQERKMMIAEHLQSTEQLNLTPEFFARLD' A
#
# COMPACT_ATOMS: atom_id res chain seq x y z
N VAL A 1 -3.61 -7.32 -2.21
CA VAL A 1 -2.83 -7.61 -3.45
C VAL A 1 -2.34 -6.29 -4.04
N PHE A 2 -1.34 -6.26 -4.93
CA PHE A 2 -0.97 -5.03 -5.65
C PHE A 2 -1.72 -4.97 -6.99
N ASP A 3 -2.28 -3.82 -7.33
CA ASP A 3 -2.94 -3.57 -8.61
C ASP A 3 -2.93 -2.05 -8.91
N ARG A 4 -2.49 -1.68 -10.12
CA ARG A 4 -2.48 -0.31 -10.65
C ARG A 4 -1.95 0.74 -9.66
N GLY A 5 -0.75 0.51 -9.12
CA GLY A 5 -0.14 1.44 -8.15
C GLY A 5 -0.73 1.40 -6.74
N ALA A 6 -1.74 0.58 -6.42
CA ALA A 6 -2.36 0.54 -5.10
C ALA A 6 -2.35 -0.86 -4.47
N ALA A 7 -2.52 -0.92 -3.15
CA ALA A 7 -2.92 -2.15 -2.50
C ALA A 7 -4.44 -2.32 -2.61
N VAL A 8 -4.91 -3.48 -3.05
CA VAL A 8 -6.35 -3.78 -3.17
C VAL A 8 -6.78 -4.77 -2.09
N VAL A 9 -7.88 -4.42 -1.43
CA VAL A 9 -8.56 -5.25 -0.44
C VAL A 9 -9.33 -6.36 -1.16
N ILE A 10 -8.97 -7.61 -0.92
CA ILE A 10 -9.60 -8.76 -1.58
C ILE A 10 -10.58 -9.51 -0.68
N ALA A 11 -10.49 -9.30 0.62
CA ALA A 11 -11.36 -9.88 1.63
C ALA A 11 -11.32 -8.97 2.86
N GLN A 12 -12.41 -8.95 3.61
CA GLN A 12 -12.46 -8.32 4.93
C GLN A 12 -13.23 -9.22 5.89
N GLN A 13 -12.92 -9.09 7.18
CA GLN A 13 -13.70 -9.66 8.26
C GLN A 13 -14.06 -8.52 9.23
N GLU A 14 -15.34 -8.38 9.54
CA GLU A 14 -15.80 -7.35 10.47
C GLU A 14 -15.32 -7.65 11.89
N ALA A 15 -15.04 -6.57 12.64
CA ALA A 15 -14.61 -6.68 14.02
C ALA A 15 -15.75 -7.26 14.89
N PRO A 16 -15.46 -8.23 15.79
CA PRO A 16 -16.49 -8.86 16.61
C PRO A 16 -17.00 -7.97 17.77
N ARG A 17 -16.60 -6.69 17.82
CA ARG A 17 -16.87 -5.75 18.91
C ARG A 17 -17.40 -4.43 18.36
N TYR A 18 -17.80 -3.54 19.27
CA TYR A 18 -18.55 -2.32 18.94
C TYR A 18 -17.82 -1.28 18.08
N TRP A 19 -16.53 -1.47 17.77
CA TRP A 19 -15.78 -0.59 16.89
C TRP A 19 -15.08 -1.40 15.80
N GLY A 20 -15.08 -0.86 14.59
CA GLY A 20 -14.42 -1.44 13.43
C GLY A 20 -14.12 -0.36 12.39
N ILE A 21 -13.24 -0.68 11.46
CA ILE A 21 -12.91 0.20 10.32
C ILE A 21 -13.68 -0.33 9.12
N SER A 22 -14.52 0.50 8.50
CA SER A 22 -15.27 0.12 7.31
C SER A 22 -14.40 0.29 6.06
N ILE A 23 -13.84 -0.82 5.54
CA ILE A 23 -13.05 -0.85 4.30
C ILE A 23 -13.69 -1.85 3.34
N ARG A 24 -14.02 -1.45 2.11
CA ARG A 24 -14.73 -2.34 1.18
C ARG A 24 -13.76 -3.30 0.48
N VAL A 25 -14.22 -4.52 0.18
CA VAL A 25 -13.56 -5.37 -0.82
C VAL A 25 -13.57 -4.63 -2.16
N GLY A 26 -12.43 -4.66 -2.85
CA GLY A 26 -12.19 -3.87 -4.06
C GLY A 26 -11.67 -2.46 -3.81
N SER A 27 -11.59 -1.98 -2.56
CA SER A 27 -10.98 -0.68 -2.27
C SER A 27 -9.49 -0.68 -2.60
N HIS A 28 -9.06 0.35 -3.32
CA HIS A 28 -7.67 0.70 -3.53
C HIS A 28 -7.22 1.55 -2.34
N ILE A 29 -6.23 1.09 -1.58
CA ILE A 29 -5.68 1.74 -0.40
C ILE A 29 -4.21 2.08 -0.63
N SER A 30 -3.72 3.11 0.08
CA SER A 30 -2.37 3.65 -0.11
C SER A 30 -1.30 2.58 0.11
N LEU A 31 -0.29 2.59 -0.77
CA LEU A 31 0.88 1.73 -0.67
C LEU A 31 1.86 2.24 0.41
N PHE A 32 1.83 3.54 0.72
CA PHE A 32 2.77 4.19 1.64
C PHE A 32 2.17 4.57 2.99
N ASP A 33 0.86 4.74 3.09
CA ASP A 33 0.22 5.21 4.33
C ASP A 33 -0.46 4.10 5.13
N THR A 34 -0.41 2.86 4.62
CA THR A 34 -1.02 1.69 5.27
C THR A 34 0.05 0.69 5.71
N GLY A 35 -0.18 0.02 6.84
CA GLY A 35 0.71 -1.05 7.31
C GLY A 35 0.76 -2.23 6.34
N SER A 36 -0.37 -2.56 5.70
CA SER A 36 -0.42 -3.60 4.66
C SER A 36 0.38 -3.23 3.41
N GLY A 37 0.41 -1.95 3.02
CA GLY A 37 1.24 -1.45 1.93
C GLY A 37 2.73 -1.58 2.21
N HIS A 38 3.18 -1.22 3.42
CA HIS A 38 4.57 -1.40 3.85
C HIS A 38 5.00 -2.87 3.81
N VAL A 39 4.18 -3.78 4.37
CA VAL A 39 4.45 -5.22 4.31
C VAL A 39 4.51 -5.70 2.86
N LEU A 40 3.60 -5.22 2.01
CA LEU A 40 3.58 -5.59 0.60
C LEU A 40 4.85 -5.16 -0.14
N LEU A 41 5.46 -4.02 0.22
CA LEU A 41 6.73 -3.55 -0.35
C LEU A 41 7.96 -4.28 0.23
N ALA A 42 7.95 -4.55 1.54
CA ALA A 42 9.10 -5.10 2.26
C ALA A 42 9.55 -6.46 1.69
N PHE A 43 8.60 -7.32 1.30
CA PHE A 43 8.88 -8.69 0.85
C PHE A 43 8.94 -8.86 -0.67
N ARG A 44 9.09 -7.76 -1.42
CA ARG A 44 9.29 -7.79 -2.88
C ARG A 44 10.76 -7.74 -3.23
N SER A 45 11.11 -8.30 -4.39
CA SER A 45 12.44 -8.08 -4.94
C SER A 45 12.68 -6.58 -5.14
N PRO A 46 13.94 -6.10 -5.09
CA PRO A 46 14.24 -4.68 -5.30
C PRO A 46 13.69 -4.13 -6.63
N GLN A 47 13.69 -4.95 -7.68
CA GLN A 47 13.20 -4.59 -9.01
C GLN A 47 11.67 -4.42 -9.02
N GLU A 48 10.92 -5.38 -8.47
CA GLU A 48 9.47 -5.28 -8.35
C GLU A 48 9.07 -4.11 -7.44
N ARG A 49 9.77 -3.92 -6.33
CA ARG A 49 9.52 -2.80 -5.41
C ARG A 49 9.66 -1.46 -6.11
N LYS A 50 10.71 -1.26 -6.92
CA LYS A 50 10.91 -0.05 -7.73
C LYS A 50 9.77 0.16 -8.73
N MET A 51 9.34 -0.89 -9.41
CA MET A 51 8.20 -0.82 -10.34
C MET A 51 6.91 -0.41 -9.60
N MET A 52 6.62 -1.04 -8.47
CA MET A 52 5.43 -0.73 -7.67
C MET A 52 5.43 0.71 -7.15
N ILE A 53 6.57 1.22 -6.70
CA ILE A 53 6.74 2.62 -6.28
C ILE A 53 6.53 3.57 -7.46
N ALA A 54 7.10 3.26 -8.63
CA ALA A 54 6.94 4.09 -9.82
C ALA A 54 5.47 4.16 -10.28
N GLU A 55 4.76 3.01 -10.31
CA GLU A 55 3.33 2.98 -10.62
C GLU A 55 2.50 3.77 -9.60
N HIS A 56 2.77 3.63 -8.30
CA HIS A 56 2.05 4.37 -7.26
C HIS A 56 2.22 5.89 -7.40
N LEU A 57 3.44 6.34 -7.74
CA LEU A 57 3.73 7.76 -7.99
C LEU A 57 3.06 8.30 -9.26
N GLN A 58 2.81 7.45 -10.25
CA GLN A 58 2.05 7.83 -11.44
C GLN A 58 0.54 7.86 -11.19
N SER A 59 0.03 6.98 -10.34
CA SER A 59 -1.40 6.88 -10.04
C SER A 59 -1.91 7.93 -9.05
N THR A 60 -1.01 8.53 -8.27
CA THR A 60 -1.35 9.47 -7.20
C THR A 60 -0.88 10.86 -7.63
N GLU A 61 -1.77 11.85 -7.72
CA GLU A 61 -1.36 13.24 -7.87
C GLU A 61 -0.42 13.63 -6.72
N GLN A 62 0.89 13.65 -7.01
CA GLN A 62 2.01 14.23 -6.25
C GLN A 62 1.99 14.02 -4.72
N LEU A 63 2.31 12.82 -4.26
CA LEU A 63 2.81 12.61 -2.90
C LEU A 63 4.31 12.94 -2.83
N ASN A 64 4.67 13.94 -2.00
CA ASN A 64 6.07 14.26 -1.69
C ASN A 64 6.67 13.20 -0.76
N LEU A 65 7.30 12.17 -1.32
CA LEU A 65 8.03 11.16 -0.55
C LEU A 65 9.40 11.69 -0.12
N THR A 66 9.75 11.54 1.17
CA THR A 66 11.04 11.98 1.69
C THR A 66 12.13 10.90 1.50
N PRO A 67 13.42 11.29 1.44
CA PRO A 67 14.53 10.35 1.40
C PRO A 67 14.57 9.35 2.57
N GLU A 68 14.04 9.74 3.74
CA GLU A 68 14.01 8.89 4.94
C GLU A 68 13.06 7.70 4.78
N PHE A 69 11.98 7.85 3.99
CA PHE A 69 11.09 6.74 3.68
C PHE A 69 11.84 5.61 2.97
N PHE A 70 12.67 5.96 1.98
CA PHE A 70 13.46 4.99 1.22
C PHE A 70 14.49 4.27 2.10
N ALA A 71 15.14 4.99 3.01
CA ALA A 71 16.14 4.41 3.92
C ALA A 71 15.57 3.35 4.88
N ARG A 72 14.25 3.35 5.13
CA ARG A 72 13.58 2.34 5.99
C ARG A 72 13.24 1.05 5.25
N LEU A 73 13.40 1.01 3.92
CA LEU A 73 13.03 -0.13 3.08
C LEU A 73 14.22 -1.05 2.76
N ASP A 74 15.44 -0.61 3.01
CA ASP A 74 16.68 -1.39 2.93
C ASP A 74 16.99 -2.06 4.28
#